data_AF-G4NXF0-F1
#
_entry.id   AF-G4NXF0-F1
#
_cell.length_a   1.000
_cell.length_b   1.000
_cell.length_c   1.000
_cell.angle_alpha   90.00
_cell.angle_beta   90.00
_cell.angle_gamma   90.00
#
_symmetry.space_group_name_H-M   'P 1'
#
loop_
_entity.id
_entity.type
_entity.pdbx_description
1 polymer ?
#
loop_
_entity_poly.entity_id
_entity_poly.type
_entity_poly.pdbx_seq_one_letter_code
_entity_poly.pdbx_strand_id
1 'polypeptide(L)' 'MCISDDYEEWEEDYFGDEGIAFYFDYPAVKENEEVLLDYENFYKYLNEIVSEYLERHSVNEPEVEKYMKRIKDRYEIKV' A
#
# COMPACT_ATOMS: atom_id res chain seq x y z
N MET A 1 -4.26 3.57 -6.38
CA MET A 1 -3.18 2.71 -5.87
C MET A 1 -3.03 1.60 -6.88
N CYS A 2 -1.82 1.46 -7.43
CA CYS A 2 -1.46 0.40 -8.35
C CYS A 2 -0.22 -0.30 -7.79
N ILE A 3 -0.13 -1.62 -7.99
CA ILE A 3 1.02 -2.43 -7.60
C ILE A 3 1.89 -2.63 -8.85
N SER A 4 3.20 -2.85 -8.69
CA SER A 4 4.12 -3.09 -9.83
C SER A 4 3.61 -4.18 -10.79
N ASP A 5 3.03 -5.26 -10.25
CA ASP A 5 2.40 -6.36 -11.01
C ASP A 5 1.22 -5.95 -11.91
N ASP A 6 0.66 -4.74 -11.74
CA ASP A 6 -0.48 -4.24 -12.51
C ASP A 6 -0.06 -3.53 -13.82
N TYR A 7 1.24 -3.37 -14.07
CA TYR A 7 1.80 -2.70 -15.26
C TYR A 7 2.28 -3.72 -16.30
N GLU A 8 2.18 -3.38 -17.59
CA GLU A 8 2.82 -4.20 -18.64
C GLU A 8 4.33 -3.89 -18.74
N GLU A 9 5.16 -4.85 -19.21
CA GLU A 9 6.64 -4.74 -19.28
C GLU A 9 7.16 -3.46 -19.99
N TRP A 10 6.34 -2.79 -20.80
CA TRP A 10 6.70 -1.54 -21.48
C TRP A 10 6.30 -0.27 -20.72
N GLU A 11 5.57 -0.40 -19.62
CA GLU A 11 5.29 0.63 -18.62
C GLU A 11 6.29 0.56 -17.43
N GLU A 12 7.09 -0.51 -17.34
CA GLU A 12 8.12 -0.75 -16.31
C GLU A 12 9.30 0.24 -16.35
N ASP A 13 9.49 1.00 -17.43
CA ASP A 13 10.57 2.03 -17.48
C ASP A 13 10.34 3.17 -16.45
N TYR A 14 9.18 3.18 -15.77
CA TYR A 14 8.84 4.10 -14.70
C TYR A 14 8.71 3.43 -13.30
N PHE A 15 8.64 2.11 -13.24
CA PHE A 15 8.41 1.34 -12.02
C PHE A 15 9.56 0.37 -11.83
N GLY A 16 10.30 0.48 -10.73
CA GLY A 16 11.20 -0.60 -10.34
C GLY A 16 10.42 -1.90 -10.13
N ASP A 17 11.10 -3.04 -10.24
CA ASP A 17 10.51 -4.40 -10.14
C ASP A 17 9.65 -4.64 -8.86
N GLU A 18 9.74 -3.75 -7.86
CA GLU A 18 9.07 -3.85 -6.57
C GLU A 18 8.52 -2.49 -6.09
N GLY A 19 7.25 -2.45 -5.66
CA GLY A 19 6.69 -1.26 -4.98
C GLY A 19 5.20 -1.02 -5.21
N ILE A 20 4.68 0.03 -4.57
CA ILE A 20 3.28 0.49 -4.68
C ILE A 20 3.26 1.99 -4.98
N ALA A 21 2.45 2.39 -5.97
CA ALA A 21 2.23 3.79 -6.32
C ALA A 21 0.94 4.34 -5.71
N PHE A 22 1.06 5.53 -5.13
CA PHE A 22 -0.04 6.37 -4.71
C PHE A 22 -0.17 7.56 -5.65
N TYR A 23 -1.35 7.67 -6.27
CA TYR A 23 -1.71 8.78 -7.15
C TYR A 23 -2.59 9.75 -6.38
N PHE A 24 -2.21 11.03 -6.40
CA PHE A 24 -2.96 12.13 -5.82
C PHE A 24 -3.30 13.11 -6.92
N ASP A 25 -4.60 13.23 -7.23
CA ASP A 25 -5.07 14.16 -8.25
C ASP A 25 -5.39 15.53 -7.64
N TYR A 26 -5.26 16.57 -8.45
CA TYR A 26 -5.85 17.87 -8.12
C TYR A 26 -7.37 17.72 -7.89
N PRO A 27 -7.96 18.32 -6.84
CA PRO A 27 -7.39 19.31 -5.93
C PRO A 27 -6.93 18.78 -4.57
N ALA A 28 -6.81 17.45 -4.39
CA ALA A 28 -6.30 16.88 -3.14
C ALA A 28 -4.87 17.37 -2.85
N VAL A 29 -4.12 17.65 -3.92
CA VAL A 29 -2.78 18.24 -3.97
C VAL A 29 -2.77 19.40 -4.99
N LYS A 30 -1.70 20.22 -4.98
CA LYS A 30 -1.61 21.43 -5.83
C LYS A 30 -1.52 21.12 -7.31
N GLU A 31 -0.86 20.02 -7.65
CA GLU A 31 -0.70 19.45 -8.99
C GLU A 31 -0.78 17.93 -8.84
N ASN A 32 -1.00 17.17 -9.92
CA ASN A 32 -1.03 15.71 -9.80
C ASN A 32 0.30 15.21 -9.28
N GLU A 33 0.27 14.43 -8.19
CA GLU A 33 1.45 13.88 -7.52
C GLU A 33 1.40 12.35 -7.52
N GLU A 34 2.57 11.73 -7.68
CA GLU A 34 2.77 10.29 -7.59
C GLU A 34 3.85 10.00 -6.55
N VAL A 35 3.55 9.06 -5.65
CA VAL A 35 4.48 8.62 -4.60
C VAL A 35 4.69 7.12 -4.71
N LEU A 36 5.95 6.71 -4.88
CA LEU A 36 6.36 5.31 -4.86
C LEU A 36 6.80 4.93 -3.45
N LEU A 37 6.27 3.81 -2.96
CA LEU A 37 6.65 3.21 -1.68
C LEU A 37 7.10 1.76 -1.90
N ASP A 38 8.20 1.39 -1.26
CA ASP A 38 8.55 -0.02 -1.10
C ASP A 38 7.52 -0.73 -0.18
N TYR A 39 7.52 -2.06 -0.23
CA TYR A 39 6.57 -2.87 0.52
C TYR A 39 6.72 -2.71 2.05
N GLU A 40 7.92 -2.45 2.56
CA GLU A 40 8.16 -2.27 4.00
C GLU A 40 7.53 -0.97 4.51
N ASN A 41 7.76 0.14 3.80
CA ASN A 41 7.18 1.44 4.09
C ASN A 41 5.66 1.42 3.89
N PHE A 42 5.17 0.79 2.83
CA PHE A 42 3.73 0.57 2.65
C PHE A 42 3.11 -0.16 3.85
N TYR A 43 3.71 -1.29 4.26
CA TYR A 43 3.16 -2.09 5.36
C TYR A 43 3.21 -1.33 6.69
N LYS A 44 4.23 -0.51 6.91
CA LYS A 44 4.33 0.37 8.08
C LYS A 44 3.17 1.37 8.12
N TYR A 45 2.94 2.13 7.05
CA TYR A 45 1.83 3.09 7.00
C TYR A 45 0.47 2.42 7.10
N LEU A 46 0.31 1.23 6.48
CA LEU A 46 -0.91 0.45 6.59
C LEU A 46 -1.19 0.03 8.04
N ASN A 47 -0.17 -0.39 8.80
CA ASN A 47 -0.32 -0.71 10.23
C ASN A 47 -0.77 0.50 11.06
N GLU A 48 -0.27 1.70 10.77
CA GLU A 48 -0.67 2.93 11.48
C GLU A 48 -2.17 3.19 11.24
N ILE A 49 -2.62 3.15 9.98
CA ILE A 49 -4.03 3.36 9.60
C ILE A 49 -4.94 2.27 10.19
N VAL A 50 -4.51 1.01 10.15
CA VAL A 50 -5.24 -0.12 10.72
C VAL A 50 -5.41 0.04 12.23
N SER A 51 -4.36 0.49 12.93
CA SER A 51 -4.41 0.70 14.37
C SER A 51 -5.47 1.76 14.71
N GLU A 52 -5.46 2.90 14.02
CA GLU A 52 -6.48 3.95 14.18
C GLU A 52 -7.90 3.49 13.81
N TYR A 53 -8.02 2.61 12.82
CA TYR A 53 -9.30 2.03 12.43
C TYR A 53 -9.87 1.12 13.53
N LEU A 54 -9.03 0.23 14.09
CA LEU A 54 -9.43 -0.74 15.10
C LEU A 54 -9.76 -0.10 16.45
N GLU A 55 -9.20 1.07 16.78
CA GLU A 55 -9.62 1.86 17.94
C GLU A 55 -11.13 2.18 17.91
N ARG A 56 -11.71 2.36 16.73
CA ARG A 56 -13.13 2.67 16.53
C ARG A 56 -13.98 1.45 16.16
N HIS A 57 -13.34 0.37 15.70
CA HIS A 57 -14.00 -0.81 15.11
C HIS A 57 -13.36 -2.13 15.54
N SER A 58 -13.16 -2.32 16.85
CA SER A 58 -12.49 -3.51 17.39
C SER A 58 -13.13 -4.85 17.00
N VAL A 59 -14.43 -4.87 16.69
CA VAL A 59 -15.13 -6.09 16.19
C VAL A 59 -14.53 -6.63 14.88
N ASN A 60 -13.85 -5.78 14.10
CA ASN A 60 -13.25 -6.15 12.83
C ASN A 60 -11.81 -6.66 12.96
N GLU A 61 -11.22 -6.65 14.17
CA GLU A 61 -9.84 -7.05 14.43
C GLU A 61 -9.47 -8.42 13.81
N PRO A 62 -10.25 -9.50 13.97
CA PRO A 62 -9.89 -10.80 13.38
C PRO A 62 -9.84 -10.80 11.85
N GLU A 63 -10.69 -9.99 11.21
CA GLU A 63 -10.75 -9.88 9.76
C GLU A 63 -9.60 -9.02 9.24
N VAL A 64 -9.31 -7.91 9.92
CA VAL A 64 -8.20 -7.02 9.57
C VAL A 64 -6.86 -7.75 9.73
N GLU A 65 -6.63 -8.47 10.83
CA GLU A 65 -5.41 -9.30 11.02
C GLU A 65 -5.22 -10.32 9.89
N LYS A 66 -6.31 -10.96 9.46
CA LYS A 66 -6.29 -11.92 8.35
C LYS A 66 -5.84 -11.26 7.04
N TYR A 67 -6.30 -10.05 6.74
CA TYR A 67 -5.86 -9.34 5.54
C TYR A 67 -4.41 -8.84 5.66
N MET A 68 -4.03 -8.30 6.81
CA MET A 68 -2.65 -7.87 7.07
C MET A 68 -1.65 -9.01 6.88
N LYS A 69 -1.98 -10.19 7.41
CA LYS A 69 -1.16 -11.40 7.19
C LYS A 69 -1.07 -11.78 5.71
N ARG A 70 -2.19 -11.77 4.99
CA ARG A 70 -2.19 -12.09 3.54
C ARG A 70 -1.32 -11.13 2.73
N ILE A 71 -1.32 -9.84 3.07
CA ILE A 71 -0.47 -8.83 2.42
C ILE A 71 1.00 -9.11 2.72
N LYS A 72 1.33 -9.35 3.99
CA LYS A 72 2.71 -9.68 4.42
C LYS A 72 3.24 -10.92 3.70
N ASP A 73 2.43 -11.98 3.64
CA ASP A 73 2.80 -13.25 3.01
C ASP A 73 2.94 -13.11 1.48
N ARG A 74 2.07 -12.31 0.82
CA ARG A 74 2.09 -12.15 -0.65
C ARG A 74 3.33 -11.41 -1.14
N TYR A 75 3.77 -10.38 -0.44
CA TYR A 75 4.90 -9.53 -0.85
C TYR A 75 6.18 -9.83 -0.05
N GLU A 76 6.23 -10.97 0.63
CA GLU A 76 7.39 -11.44 1.40
C GLU A 76 7.99 -10.38 2.35
N ILE A 77 7.14 -9.55 2.96
CA ILE A 77 7.57 -8.34 3.68
C ILE A 77 8.27 -8.72 4.99
N LYS A 78 9.53 -8.28 5.14
CA LYS A 78 10.41 -8.62 6.27
C LYS A 78 10.31 -7.63 7.43
N VAL A 79 9.10 -7.35 7.89
CA VAL A 79 8.86 -6.49 9.09
C VAL A 79 8.94 -7.30 10.39
#